data_AF-A0A836PKD1-F1
#
_entry.id   AF-A0A836PKD1-F1
#
_cell.length_a   1.000
_cell.length_b   1.000
_cell.length_c   1.000
_cell.angle_alpha   90.00
_cell.angle_beta   90.00
_cell.angle_gamma   90.00
#
_symmetry.space_group_name_H-M   'P 1'
#
loop_
_entity.id
_entity.type
_entity.pdbx_description
1 polymer ?
#
loop_
_entity_poly.entity_id
_entity_poly.type
_entity_poly.pdbx_seq_one_letter_code
_entity_poly.pdbx_strand_id
1 'polypeptide(L)'
;MWPVYDDWSVFGGWVYSLKDNLSTEMFAGLEKENCCWRFRVLGKRYRNANTDITTDNDNERYDTGLFVQLELKGLTGLGDKLDAFLEQELPGYQSPAQ
;
A
#
# COMPACT_ATOMS: atom_id res chain seq x y z
N MET A 1 15.14 3.43 1.15
CA MET A 1 14.52 2.25 1.78
C MET A 1 15.62 1.61 2.61
N TRP A 2 15.48 1.63 3.93
CA TRP A 2 16.50 1.10 4.83
C TRP A 2 16.02 -0.23 5.42
N PRO A 3 16.80 -1.32 5.25
CA PRO A 3 16.51 -2.59 5.89
C PRO A 3 16.82 -2.46 7.39
N VAL A 4 15.83 -2.71 8.24
CA VAL A 4 15.97 -2.55 9.70
C VAL A 4 16.19 -3.91 10.37
N TYR A 5 15.42 -4.95 9.97
CA TYR A 5 15.54 -6.30 10.52
C TYR A 5 14.69 -7.31 9.73
N ASP A 6 15.19 -8.52 9.44
CA ASP A 6 14.44 -9.73 9.04
C ASP A 6 13.12 -9.44 8.29
N ASP A 7 13.22 -8.94 7.06
CA ASP A 7 12.11 -8.56 6.16
C ASP A 7 11.41 -7.21 6.38
N TRP A 8 11.81 -6.42 7.36
CA TRP A 8 11.28 -5.07 7.59
C TRP A 8 12.11 -4.01 6.88
N SER A 9 11.42 -3.26 6.01
CA SER A 9 11.95 -2.11 5.29
C SER A 9 11.18 -0.85 5.68
N VAL A 10 11.90 0.22 6.00
CA VAL A 10 11.29 1.53 6.24
C VAL A 10 11.68 2.47 5.11
N PHE A 11 10.74 3.29 4.67
CA PHE A 11 10.97 4.32 3.67
C PHE A 11 10.21 5.57 4.05
N GLY A 12 10.79 6.72 3.77
CA GLY A 12 10.17 7.99 4.06
C GLY A 12 10.93 9.09 3.37
N GLY A 13 10.26 10.20 3.17
CA GLY A 13 10.79 11.34 2.48
C GLY A 13 9.98 12.58 2.81
N TRP A 14 10.68 13.71 2.74
CA TRP A 14 10.07 15.02 2.78
C TRP A 14 10.51 15.74 1.52
N VAL A 15 9.52 16.20 0.75
CA VAL A 15 9.73 17.03 -0.43
C VAL A 15 9.38 18.48 -0.09
N TYR A 16 10.33 19.37 -0.37
CA TYR A 16 10.18 20.82 -0.20
C TYR A 16 10.13 21.48 -1.58
N SER A 17 9.07 22.23 -1.88
CA SER A 17 8.98 22.99 -3.14
C SER A 17 9.52 24.40 -2.94
N LEU A 18 10.67 24.70 -3.57
CA LEU A 18 11.30 26.03 -3.53
C LEU A 18 10.52 27.10 -4.33
N LYS A 19 9.69 26.68 -5.29
CA LYS A 19 8.98 27.59 -6.20
C LYS A 19 7.80 28.31 -5.53
N ASP A 20 7.16 27.65 -4.56
CA ASP A 20 6.03 28.21 -3.80
C ASP A 20 6.44 28.61 -2.37
N ASN A 21 7.72 28.48 -1.99
CA ASN A 21 8.24 28.76 -0.65
C ASN A 21 7.48 27.99 0.46
N LEU A 22 7.02 26.77 0.13
CA LEU A 22 6.05 26.02 0.93
C LEU A 22 6.43 24.53 0.98
N SER A 23 6.61 24.02 2.20
CA SER A 23 6.85 22.61 2.56
C SER A 23 5.53 21.86 2.64
N THR A 24 5.25 20.84 1.82
CA THR A 24 3.91 20.22 1.92
C THR A 24 3.78 18.77 1.46
N GLU A 25 4.86 18.01 1.21
CA GLU A 25 4.72 16.56 1.06
C GLU A 25 5.67 15.83 2.00
N MET A 26 5.11 15.26 3.07
CA MET A 26 5.80 14.35 3.97
C MET A 26 5.14 12.99 3.85
N PHE A 27 5.94 11.97 3.57
CA PHE A 27 5.48 10.59 3.56
C PHE A 27 6.42 9.71 4.38
N ALA A 28 5.84 8.76 5.09
CA ALA A 28 6.55 7.76 5.87
C ALA A 28 5.82 6.44 5.74
N GLY A 29 6.58 5.37 5.54
CA GLY A 29 6.05 4.05 5.29
C GLY A 29 6.95 2.95 5.82
N LEU A 30 6.31 1.83 6.12
CA LEU A 30 6.92 0.60 6.59
C LEU A 30 6.40 -0.54 5.73
N GLU A 31 7.29 -1.44 5.38
CA GLU A 31 7.03 -2.61 4.56
C GLU A 31 7.58 -3.82 5.28
N LYS A 32 6.78 -4.89 5.31
CA LYS A 32 7.19 -6.21 5.76
C LYS A 32 6.96 -7.21 4.65
N GLU A 33 7.99 -7.95 4.26
CA GLU A 33 7.95 -8.84 3.10
C GLU A 33 8.41 -10.26 3.43
N ASN A 34 7.51 -11.23 3.43
CA ASN A 34 7.86 -12.64 3.55
C ASN A 34 7.81 -13.36 2.19
N CYS A 35 8.11 -14.67 2.21
CA CYS A 35 8.09 -15.53 1.02
C CYS A 35 6.71 -15.65 0.35
N CYS A 36 5.62 -15.46 1.11
CA CYS A 36 4.25 -15.66 0.63
C CYS A 36 3.39 -14.39 0.62
N TRP A 37 3.75 -13.37 1.38
CA TRP A 37 2.96 -12.16 1.56
C TRP A 37 3.84 -10.93 1.74
N ARG A 38 3.33 -9.78 1.32
CA ARG A 38 3.94 -8.46 1.51
C ARG A 38 2.90 -7.51 2.08
N PHE A 39 3.24 -6.84 3.16
CA PHE A 39 2.39 -5.88 3.84
C PHE A 39 3.05 -4.51 3.84
N ARG A 40 2.31 -3.49 3.42
CA ARG A 40 2.81 -2.11 3.33
C ARG A 40 1.84 -1.18 4.03
N VAL A 41 2.39 -0.29 4.84
CA VAL A 41 1.66 0.82 5.42
C VAL A 41 2.37 2.10 5.04
N LEU A 42 1.64 3.05 4.48
CA LEU A 42 2.13 4.35 4.05
C LEU A 42 1.23 5.44 4.64
N GLY A 43 1.80 6.26 5.51
CA GLY A 43 1.21 7.54 5.89
C GLY A 43 1.74 8.63 4.98
N LYS A 44 0.86 9.39 4.34
CA LYS A 44 1.25 10.60 3.60
C LYS A 44 0.42 11.79 4.08
N ARG A 45 1.07 12.93 4.27
CA ARG A 45 0.43 14.21 4.56
C ARG A 45 0.69 15.16 3.40
N TYR A 46 -0.40 15.65 2.80
CA TYR A 46 -0.40 16.56 1.65
C TYR A 46 -1.41 17.70 1.91
N ARG A 47 -1.26 18.89 1.32
CA ARG A 47 -2.30 19.93 1.45
C ARG A 47 -3.46 19.65 0.53
N ASN A 48 -4.67 19.87 1.04
CA ASN A 48 -5.87 19.86 0.23
C ASN A 48 -5.89 21.12 -0.63
N ALA A 49 -5.88 20.97 -1.95
CA ALA A 49 -5.95 22.10 -2.89
C ALA A 49 -7.36 22.75 -2.94
N ASN A 50 -8.36 22.12 -2.31
CA ASN A 50 -9.77 22.51 -2.39
C ASN A 50 -10.33 23.16 -1.12
N THR A 51 -9.51 23.41 -0.09
CA THR A 51 -9.96 24.13 1.11
C THR A 51 -9.88 25.63 0.85
N ASP A 52 -11.05 26.25 0.76
CA ASP A 52 -11.24 27.69 0.62
C ASP A 52 -10.46 28.46 1.71
N ILE A 53 -9.93 29.63 1.34
CA ILE A 53 -9.03 30.46 2.16
C ILE A 53 -9.68 30.94 3.49
N THR A 54 -10.98 30.70 3.67
CA THR A 54 -11.82 31.26 4.72
C THR A 54 -11.92 30.43 6.00
N THR A 55 -11.43 29.17 6.03
CA THR A 55 -11.46 28.38 7.26
C THR A 55 -10.15 28.47 8.04
N ASP A 56 -10.23 29.09 9.22
CA ASP A 56 -9.11 29.42 10.12
C ASP A 56 -8.68 28.23 11.01
N ASN A 57 -8.95 26.99 10.57
CA ASN A 57 -8.49 25.79 11.24
C ASN A 57 -7.35 25.17 10.43
N ASP A 58 -6.17 25.11 11.05
CA ASP A 58 -4.97 24.52 10.43
C ASP A 58 -5.17 23.03 10.04
N ASN A 59 -6.16 22.37 10.65
CA ASN A 59 -6.58 21.00 10.37
C ASN A 59 -7.21 20.81 8.97
N GLU A 60 -7.81 21.86 8.38
CA GLU A 60 -8.50 21.77 7.08
C GLU A 60 -7.56 22.05 5.90
N ARG A 61 -6.36 22.57 6.17
CA ARG A 61 -5.37 22.88 5.14
C ARG A 61 -4.54 21.66 4.73
N TYR A 62 -4.43 20.63 5.58
CA TYR A 62 -3.60 19.45 5.35
C TYR A 62 -4.42 18.16 5.44
N ASP A 63 -4.52 17.43 4.34
CA ASP A 63 -5.03 16.07 4.31
C ASP A 63 -3.94 15.09 4.77
N THR A 64 -4.31 14.22 5.70
CA THR A 64 -3.47 13.08 6.09
C THR A 64 -4.16 11.81 5.65
N GLY A 65 -3.51 11.05 4.77
CA GLY A 65 -4.00 9.76 4.29
C GLY A 65 -3.16 8.62 4.84
N LEU A 66 -3.83 7.60 5.37
CA LEU A 66 -3.22 6.32 5.75
C LEU A 66 -3.60 5.26 4.72
N PHE A 67 -2.59 4.65 4.12
CA PHE A 67 -2.75 3.62 3.11
C PHE A 67 -2.20 2.30 3.64
N VAL A 68 -2.99 1.25 3.51
CA VAL A 68 -2.59 -0.11 3.90
C VAL A 68 -2.79 -1.01 2.69
N GLN A 69 -1.76 -1.80 2.37
CA GLN A 69 -1.78 -2.73 1.25
C GLN A 69 -1.28 -4.09 1.70
N LEU A 70 -2.05 -5.14 1.41
CA LEU A 70 -1.66 -6.53 1.61
C LEU A 70 -1.62 -7.23 0.24
N GLU A 71 -0.46 -7.79 -0.09
CA GLU A 71 -0.19 -8.45 -1.37
C GLU A 71 0.20 -9.90 -1.10
N LEU A 72 -0.50 -10.86 -1.71
CA LEU A 72 -0.28 -12.29 -1.52
C LEU A 72 0.42 -12.86 -2.74
N LYS A 73 1.74 -13.08 -2.63
CA LYS A 73 2.59 -13.53 -3.75
C LYS A 73 2.30 -14.97 -4.17
N GLY A 74 1.82 -15.80 -3.25
CA GLY A 74 1.59 -17.22 -3.47
C GLY A 74 0.21 -17.60 -4.01
N LEU A 75 -0.71 -16.65 -4.19
CA LEU A 75 -2.10 -16.99 -4.58
C LEU A 75 -2.21 -17.51 -6.02
N THR A 76 -1.30 -17.13 -6.91
CA THR A 76 -1.27 -17.63 -8.29
C THR A 76 -1.05 -19.15 -8.34
N GLY A 77 -0.32 -19.73 -7.38
CA GLY A 77 -0.15 -21.19 -7.27
C GLY A 77 -1.20 -21.91 -6.40
N LEU A 78 -2.06 -21.17 -5.68
CA LEU A 78 -3.20 -21.75 -4.97
C LEU A 78 -4.36 -22.06 -5.92
N GLY A 79 -4.52 -21.29 -7.00
CA GLY A 79 -5.51 -21.55 -8.06
C GLY A 79 -5.34 -22.95 -8.66
N ASP A 80 -4.15 -23.27 -9.17
CA ASP A 80 -3.85 -24.58 -9.77
C ASP A 80 -4.07 -25.76 -8.80
N LYS A 81 -3.74 -25.57 -7.52
CA LYS A 81 -3.93 -26.60 -6.49
C LYS A 81 -5.38 -26.76 -6.08
N LEU A 82 -6.14 -25.67 -6.06
CA LEU A 82 -7.56 -25.68 -5.78
C LEU A 82 -8.33 -26.31 -6.94
N ASP A 83 -7.97 -25.98 -8.18
CA ASP A 83 -8.53 -26.60 -9.37
C ASP A 83 -8.25 -28.11 -9.39
N ALA A 84 -7.01 -28.54 -9.14
CA ALA A 84 -6.67 -29.95 -9.05
C ALA A 84 -7.41 -30.68 -7.90
N PHE A 85 -7.61 -30.03 -6.76
CA PHE A 85 -8.41 -30.58 -5.64
C PHE A 85 -9.90 -30.67 -6.01
N LEU A 86 -10.45 -29.64 -6.66
CA LEU A 86 -11.84 -29.62 -7.11
C LEU A 86 -12.10 -30.64 -8.22
N GLU A 87 -11.16 -30.85 -9.15
CA GLU A 87 -11.23 -31.92 -10.15
C GLU A 87 -11.20 -33.32 -9.51
N GLN A 88 -10.46 -33.49 -8.42
CA GLN A 88 -10.35 -34.76 -7.71
C GLN A 88 -11.59 -35.08 -6.86
N GLU A 89 -12.18 -34.08 -6.20
CA GLU A 89 -13.35 -34.24 -5.32
C GLU A 89 -14.70 -34.13 -6.08
N LEU A 90 -14.74 -33.42 -7.21
CA LEU A 90 -15.91 -33.27 -8.06
C LEU A 90 -15.63 -33.84 -9.47
N PRO A 91 -15.87 -35.14 -9.69
CA PRO A 91 -15.70 -35.73 -11.01
C PRO A 91 -16.60 -35.03 -12.03
N GLY A 92 -16.00 -34.22 -12.90
CA GLY A 92 -16.68 -33.40 -13.91
C GLY A 92 -16.43 -31.90 -13.82
N TYR A 93 -15.75 -31.40 -12.78
CA TYR A 93 -15.22 -30.03 -12.79
C TYR A 93 -14.14 -29.93 -13.88
N GLN A 94 -14.20 -28.89 -14.70
CA GLN A 94 -13.13 -28.51 -15.62
C GLN A 94 -12.79 -27.07 -15.27
N SER A 95 -11.53 -26.82 -14.90
CA SER A 95 -11.04 -25.45 -14.70
C SER A 95 -11.37 -24.60 -15.94
N PRO A 96 -11.97 -23.40 -15.79
CA PRO A 96 -12.13 -22.49 -16.91
C PRO A 96 -10.72 -22.06 -17.34
N ALA A 97 -10.25 -22.65 -18.44
CA ALA A 97 -8.95 -22.36 -19.04
C ALA A 97 -8.72 -20.84 -19.10
N GLN A 98 -7.64 -20.41 -18.44
CA GLN A 98 -7.14 -19.04 -18.44
C GLN A 98 -6.36 -18.79 -19.73
#